data_AF-A0A5M8SWD1-F1
#
_entry.id   AF-A0A5M8SWD1-F1
#
_cell.length_a   1.000
_cell.length_b   1.000
_cell.length_c   1.000
_cell.angle_alpha   90.00
_cell.angle_beta   90.00
_cell.angle_gamma   90.00
#
_symmetry.space_group_name_H-M   'P 1'
#
loop_
_entity.id
_entity.type
_entity.pdbx_description
1 polymer ?
#
loop_
_entity_poly.entity_id
_entity_poly.type
_entity_poly.pdbx_seq_one_letter_code
_entity_poly.pdbx_strand_id
1 'polypeptide(L)'
;MATELKTRSVRDRYTLHGLSLPRSVLNALLKRGIHCQPAVSLEHQHLAKRYVLRGVESGGAVSDIGRACTFVAPDGNPLVWLQRIDSIAVNGRHAIFLAEALVRLEMLRVGRTCELVVTLHTLSCLPGRTRPDTQSKLIFHGHDGILPLDLWKQDQKALRGSVAPVFFSRAGETVILPKPFEGAIKGITACVCCVGCKHSHLGVAAGSSTTGGKG
;
A
#
# COMPACT_ATOMS: atom_id res chain seq x y z
N MET A 1 4.80 42.29 -14.18
CA MET A 1 3.89 41.13 -13.99
C MET A 1 4.51 40.22 -12.96
N ALA A 2 3.95 40.21 -11.75
CA ALA A 2 4.47 39.46 -10.62
C ALA A 2 4.09 37.98 -10.77
N THR A 3 5.09 37.12 -10.91
CA THR A 3 4.92 35.67 -10.92
C THR A 3 4.66 35.23 -9.48
N GLU A 4 3.40 34.90 -9.20
CA GLU A 4 2.97 34.35 -7.92
C GLU A 4 3.69 33.01 -7.68
N LEU A 5 4.72 33.04 -6.83
CA LEU A 5 5.30 31.85 -6.22
C LEU A 5 4.21 31.19 -5.37
N LYS A 6 3.42 30.30 -5.97
CA LYS A 6 2.51 29.42 -5.24
C LYS A 6 3.33 28.61 -4.25
N THR A 7 3.22 28.97 -2.98
CA THR A 7 3.74 28.20 -1.85
C THR A 7 3.09 26.83 -1.90
N ARG A 8 3.78 25.85 -2.48
CA ARG A 8 3.32 24.47 -2.56
C ARG A 8 3.03 23.99 -1.13
N SER A 9 1.78 23.66 -0.85
CA SER A 9 1.38 23.21 0.48
C SER A 9 2.15 21.93 0.83
N VAL A 10 2.31 21.57 2.11
CA VAL A 10 2.94 20.29 2.50
C VAL A 10 2.23 19.09 1.84
N ARG A 11 0.94 19.24 1.47
CA ARG A 11 0.16 18.23 0.73
C ARG A 11 0.61 18.08 -0.73
N ASP A 12 1.20 19.10 -1.35
CA ASP A 12 1.67 19.07 -2.74
C ASP A 12 2.94 18.22 -2.91
N ARG A 13 3.58 17.79 -1.81
CA ARG A 13 4.72 16.87 -1.82
C ARG A 13 4.32 15.40 -1.96
N TYR A 14 3.04 15.10 -1.75
CA TYR A 14 2.53 13.74 -1.72
C TYR A 14 1.57 13.54 -2.89
N THR A 15 1.83 12.53 -3.72
CA THR A 15 0.86 12.17 -4.75
C THR A 15 -0.23 11.30 -4.12
N LEU A 16 -1.40 11.89 -3.89
CA LEU A 16 -2.56 11.22 -3.32
C LEU A 16 -3.36 10.52 -4.43
N HIS A 17 -3.06 9.25 -4.68
CA HIS A 17 -3.87 8.38 -5.56
C HIS A 17 -4.32 7.09 -4.86
N GLY A 18 -4.30 7.11 -3.52
CA GLY A 18 -4.84 6.04 -2.71
C GLY A 18 -6.37 6.04 -2.68
N LEU A 19 -6.95 5.22 -1.81
CA LEU A 19 -8.40 5.22 -1.58
C LEU A 19 -8.88 6.62 -1.17
N SER A 20 -9.82 7.16 -1.92
CA SER A 20 -10.48 8.43 -1.60
C SER A 20 -11.55 8.20 -0.54
N LEU A 21 -11.12 8.18 0.72
CA LEU A 21 -12.01 7.87 1.85
C LEU A 21 -12.71 9.13 2.40
N PRO A 22 -14.02 9.06 2.67
CA PRO A 22 -14.72 10.12 3.39
C PRO A 22 -14.12 10.37 4.77
N ARG A 23 -14.25 11.62 5.26
CA ARG A 23 -13.70 12.01 6.57
C ARG A 23 -14.26 11.17 7.72
N SER A 24 -15.53 10.75 7.63
CA SER A 24 -16.17 9.85 8.60
C SER A 24 -15.44 8.51 8.72
N VAL A 25 -15.07 7.90 7.59
CA VAL A 25 -14.31 6.63 7.54
C VAL A 25 -12.90 6.82 8.12
N LEU A 26 -12.21 7.90 7.74
CA LEU A 26 -10.89 8.22 8.29
C LEU A 26 -10.94 8.38 9.82
N ASN A 27 -11.95 9.08 10.33
CA ASN A 27 -12.14 9.25 11.78
C ASN A 27 -12.44 7.91 12.47
N ALA A 28 -13.25 7.04 11.84
CA ALA A 28 -13.57 5.72 12.39
C ALA A 28 -12.34 4.80 12.51
N LEU A 29 -11.43 4.87 11.52
CA LEU A 29 -10.14 4.16 11.55
C LEU A 29 -9.23 4.70 12.66
N LEU A 30 -9.10 6.02 12.77
CA LEU A 30 -8.29 6.66 13.81
C LEU A 30 -8.79 6.32 15.21
N LYS A 31 -10.10 6.34 15.44
CA LYS A 31 -10.71 5.96 16.73
C LYS A 31 -10.41 4.51 17.13
N ARG A 32 -10.19 3.62 16.16
CA ARG A 32 -9.82 2.21 16.36
C ARG A 32 -8.30 1.99 16.36
N GLY A 33 -7.52 3.06 16.32
CA GLY A 33 -6.06 3.00 16.34
C GLY A 33 -5.44 2.47 15.05
N ILE A 34 -6.12 2.58 13.89
CA ILE A 34 -5.56 2.18 12.60
C ILE A 34 -4.94 3.40 11.91
N HIS A 35 -3.63 3.38 11.75
CA HIS A 35 -2.82 4.48 11.22
C HIS A 35 -2.15 4.10 9.90
N CYS A 36 -2.90 4.17 8.81
CA CYS A 36 -2.41 3.93 7.45
C CYS A 36 -1.89 5.23 6.80
N GLN A 37 -0.71 5.18 6.18
CA GLN A 37 -0.02 6.29 5.51
C GLN A 37 0.24 5.95 4.02
N PRO A 38 -0.79 6.02 3.14
CA PRO A 38 -0.68 5.60 1.73
C PRO A 38 0.06 6.60 0.82
N ALA A 39 0.53 7.71 1.37
CA ALA A 39 1.18 8.76 0.61
C ALA A 39 2.55 8.30 0.07
N VAL A 40 2.86 8.72 -1.16
CA VAL A 40 4.18 8.54 -1.78
C VAL A 40 4.86 9.90 -1.87
N SER A 41 6.11 9.98 -1.41
CA SER A 41 6.93 11.19 -1.48
C SER A 41 8.11 11.04 -2.44
N LEU A 42 8.59 12.16 -2.95
CA LEU A 42 9.84 12.26 -3.69
C LEU A 42 10.98 12.64 -2.74
N GLU A 43 12.03 11.83 -2.70
CA GLU A 43 13.23 12.05 -1.88
C GLU A 43 14.47 12.23 -2.75
N HIS A 44 15.40 13.08 -2.31
CA HIS A 44 16.68 13.29 -2.99
C HIS A 44 17.81 12.62 -2.20
N GLN A 45 18.51 11.68 -2.83
CA GLN A 45 19.69 11.03 -2.27
C GLN A 45 20.94 11.82 -2.66
N HIS A 46 21.42 12.69 -1.76
CA HIS A 46 22.54 13.60 -2.04
C HIS A 46 23.83 12.89 -2.46
N LEU A 47 24.20 11.79 -1.77
CA LEU A 47 25.41 11.03 -2.08
C LEU A 47 25.34 10.34 -3.46
N ALA A 48 24.18 9.75 -3.78
CA ALA A 48 23.93 9.08 -5.05
C ALA A 48 23.49 10.05 -6.17
N LYS A 49 23.34 11.35 -5.87
CA LYS A 49 22.89 12.41 -6.79
C LYS A 49 21.66 12.04 -7.61
N ARG A 50 20.69 11.36 -6.99
CA ARG A 50 19.46 10.91 -7.66
C ARG A 50 18.22 11.15 -6.83
N TYR A 51 17.08 11.19 -7.50
CA TYR A 51 15.76 11.20 -6.86
C TYR A 51 15.18 9.80 -6.81
N VAL A 52 14.46 9.50 -5.74
CA VAL A 52 13.75 8.23 -5.54
C VAL A 52 12.36 8.49 -4.98
N LEU A 53 11.43 7.59 -5.25
CA LEU A 53 10.16 7.53 -4.58
C LEU A 53 10.31 6.85 -3.22
N ARG A 54 9.52 7.33 -2.26
CA ARG A 54 9.48 6.81 -0.90
C ARG A 54 8.06 6.41 -0.53
N GLY A 55 7.92 5.18 -0.07
CA GLY A 55 6.69 4.62 0.49
C GLY A 55 6.87 4.14 1.94
N VAL A 56 5.77 4.09 2.69
CA VAL A 56 5.73 3.51 4.04
C VAL A 56 4.66 2.42 4.08
N GLU A 57 5.06 1.15 4.23
CA GLU A 57 4.05 0.14 4.57
C GLU A 57 3.51 0.44 5.97
N SER A 58 2.19 0.46 6.07
CA SER A 58 1.52 0.84 7.30
C SER A 58 0.06 0.39 7.35
N GLY A 59 -0.51 0.44 8.55
CA GLY A 59 -1.88 0.06 8.84
C GLY A 59 -1.97 -1.32 9.49
N GLY A 60 -3.11 -1.97 9.35
CA GLY A 60 -3.42 -3.22 10.02
C GLY A 60 -4.92 -3.33 10.25
N ALA A 61 -5.31 -4.01 11.33
CA ALA A 61 -6.71 -4.26 11.61
C ALA A 61 -7.07 -4.25 13.10
N VAL A 62 -8.37 -4.10 13.33
CA VAL A 62 -9.09 -4.65 14.48
C VAL A 62 -10.10 -5.68 13.94
N SER A 63 -10.94 -6.26 14.79
CA SER A 63 -11.87 -7.33 14.37
C SER A 63 -12.83 -6.88 13.26
N ASP A 64 -13.46 -5.72 13.41
CA ASP A 64 -14.51 -5.25 12.49
C ASP A 64 -13.99 -4.51 11.26
N ILE A 65 -12.83 -3.87 11.33
CA ILE A 65 -12.28 -3.04 10.23
C ILE A 65 -10.76 -3.16 10.14
N GLY A 66 -10.24 -3.01 8.93
CA GLY A 66 -8.81 -2.92 8.66
C GLY A 66 -8.52 -1.95 7.53
N ARG A 67 -7.37 -1.26 7.58
CA ARG A 67 -6.85 -0.49 6.46
C ARG A 67 -5.35 -0.61 6.46
N ALA A 68 -4.78 -0.85 5.30
CA ALA A 68 -3.34 -0.91 5.13
C ALA A 68 -2.92 -0.44 3.75
N CYS A 69 -1.66 -0.04 3.65
CA CYS A 69 -0.98 0.16 2.39
C CYS A 69 0.40 -0.50 2.41
N THR A 70 0.84 -0.99 1.26
CA THR A 70 2.17 -1.57 1.06
C THR A 70 2.66 -1.24 -0.35
N PHE A 71 3.91 -1.61 -0.64
CA PHE A 71 4.59 -1.29 -1.89
C PHE A 71 5.34 -2.50 -2.45
N VAL A 72 5.22 -2.70 -3.76
CA VAL A 72 5.96 -3.72 -4.52
C VAL A 72 6.59 -3.09 -5.76
N ALA A 73 7.47 -3.85 -6.41
CA ALA A 73 8.07 -3.45 -7.68
C ALA A 73 7.02 -3.46 -8.81
N PRO A 74 7.29 -2.81 -9.96
CA PRO A 74 6.35 -2.77 -11.09
C PRO A 74 5.94 -4.14 -11.66
N ASP A 75 6.76 -5.17 -11.46
CA ASP A 75 6.48 -6.56 -11.82
C ASP A 75 5.70 -7.32 -10.74
N GLY A 76 5.42 -6.67 -9.61
CA GLY A 76 4.70 -7.24 -8.47
C GLY A 76 5.59 -7.97 -7.45
N ASN A 77 6.90 -8.03 -7.68
CA ASN A 77 7.82 -8.67 -6.75
C ASN A 77 7.98 -7.86 -5.45
N PRO A 78 8.20 -8.53 -4.31
CA PRO A 78 8.56 -7.89 -3.05
C PRO A 78 9.72 -6.90 -3.20
N LEU A 79 9.58 -5.72 -2.59
CA LEU A 79 10.69 -4.77 -2.46
C LEU A 79 11.50 -5.07 -1.21
N VAL A 80 12.81 -4.86 -1.30
CA VAL A 80 13.68 -4.79 -0.13
C VAL A 80 13.35 -3.51 0.64
N TRP A 81 13.06 -3.62 1.93
CA TRP A 81 12.88 -2.42 2.76
C TRP A 81 14.24 -1.75 3.02
N LEU A 82 14.26 -0.42 3.03
CA LEU A 82 15.38 0.36 3.58
C LEU A 82 15.51 0.11 5.09
N GLN A 83 14.37 0.11 5.77
CA GLN A 83 14.30 0.01 7.22
C GLN A 83 12.97 -0.61 7.63
N ARG A 84 13.04 -1.60 8.52
CA ARG A 84 11.88 -2.04 9.31
C ARG A 84 11.68 -1.08 10.49
N ILE A 85 10.43 -0.74 10.77
CA ILE A 85 10.07 0.15 11.86
C ILE A 85 9.52 -0.68 13.01
N ASP A 86 10.22 -0.64 14.14
CA ASP A 86 9.71 -1.21 15.39
C ASP A 86 8.82 -0.16 16.07
N SER A 87 7.50 -0.29 15.91
CA SER A 87 6.52 0.65 16.44
C SER A 87 6.06 0.26 17.84
N ILE A 88 5.97 1.25 18.75
CA ILE A 88 5.36 1.08 20.07
C ILE A 88 3.87 0.70 19.90
N ALA A 89 3.16 1.49 19.08
CA ALA A 89 1.75 1.26 18.76
C ALA A 89 1.57 0.21 17.66
N VAL A 90 0.47 -0.54 17.73
CA VAL A 90 0.02 -1.46 16.67
C VAL A 90 -0.65 -0.70 15.52
N ASN A 91 -0.86 -1.40 14.39
CA ASN A 91 -1.60 -0.91 13.23
C ASN A 91 -1.04 0.40 12.65
N GLY A 92 0.27 0.60 12.80
CA GLY A 92 0.98 1.83 12.47
C GLY A 92 1.94 1.64 11.30
N ARG A 93 3.16 2.17 11.41
CA ARG A 93 4.18 2.05 10.37
C ARG A 93 4.96 0.76 10.54
N HIS A 94 5.25 0.05 9.46
CA HIS A 94 5.92 -1.25 9.47
C HIS A 94 7.28 -1.23 8.76
N ALA A 95 7.37 -0.61 7.58
CA ALA A 95 8.60 -0.60 6.79
C ALA A 95 8.68 0.59 5.83
N ILE A 96 9.90 0.97 5.46
CA ILE A 96 10.20 2.06 4.53
C ILE A 96 10.76 1.47 3.24
N PHE A 97 10.23 1.93 2.09
CA PHE A 97 10.69 1.53 0.77
C PHE A 97 11.21 2.73 0.01
N LEU A 98 12.31 2.55 -0.73
CA LEU A 98 12.85 3.50 -1.69
C LEU A 98 13.04 2.82 -3.04
N ALA A 99 12.50 3.40 -4.11
CA ALA A 99 12.69 2.89 -5.48
C ALA A 99 12.45 3.99 -6.52
N GLU A 100 12.86 3.78 -7.76
CA GLU A 100 12.57 4.72 -8.87
C GLU A 100 11.13 4.57 -9.39
N ALA A 101 10.53 3.40 -9.16
CA ALA A 101 9.13 3.11 -9.40
C ALA A 101 8.56 2.28 -8.24
N LEU A 102 7.34 2.60 -7.81
CA LEU A 102 6.63 1.89 -6.75
C LEU A 102 5.21 1.54 -7.21
N VAL A 103 4.78 0.30 -7.01
CA VAL A 103 3.35 -0.04 -7.08
C VAL A 103 2.79 -0.03 -5.66
N ARG A 104 1.91 0.92 -5.37
CA ARG A 104 1.15 0.94 -4.11
C ARG A 104 -0.02 -0.01 -4.22
N LEU A 105 -0.20 -0.85 -3.20
CA LEU A 105 -1.47 -1.49 -2.91
C LEU A 105 -2.05 -0.84 -1.65
N GLU A 106 -3.28 -0.37 -1.72
CA GLU A 106 -4.03 0.11 -0.55
C GLU A 106 -5.36 -0.62 -0.48
N MET A 107 -5.69 -1.14 0.70
CA MET A 107 -6.93 -1.84 0.94
C MET A 107 -7.62 -1.33 2.20
N LEU A 108 -8.94 -1.21 2.13
CA LEU A 108 -9.83 -1.02 3.27
C LEU A 108 -10.73 -2.25 3.37
N ARG A 109 -10.93 -2.80 4.57
CA ARG A 109 -11.85 -3.89 4.86
C ARG A 109 -12.81 -3.45 5.95
N VAL A 110 -14.10 -3.67 5.76
CA VAL A 110 -15.16 -3.56 6.79
C VAL A 110 -15.90 -4.89 6.81
N GLY A 111 -15.74 -5.67 7.89
CA GLY A 111 -16.21 -7.05 7.94
C GLY A 111 -15.58 -7.86 6.81
N ARG A 112 -16.42 -8.42 5.91
CA ARG A 112 -15.97 -9.13 4.71
C ARG A 112 -15.90 -8.25 3.46
N THR A 113 -16.43 -7.04 3.50
CA THR A 113 -16.42 -6.13 2.35
C THR A 113 -15.08 -5.40 2.29
N CYS A 114 -14.54 -5.19 1.10
CA CYS A 114 -13.28 -4.49 0.92
C CYS A 114 -13.22 -3.64 -0.35
N GLU A 115 -12.43 -2.59 -0.26
CA GLU A 115 -12.00 -1.74 -1.38
C GLU A 115 -10.51 -1.98 -1.61
N LEU A 116 -10.09 -2.07 -2.87
CA LEU A 116 -8.68 -2.25 -3.24
C LEU A 116 -8.30 -1.28 -4.35
N VAL A 117 -7.22 -0.52 -4.14
CA VAL A 117 -6.59 0.30 -5.18
C VAL A 117 -5.15 -0.16 -5.39
N VAL A 118 -4.80 -0.37 -6.65
CA VAL A 118 -3.42 -0.61 -7.10
C VAL A 118 -2.99 0.54 -8.00
N THR A 119 -1.90 1.21 -7.65
CA THR A 119 -1.41 2.39 -8.37
C THR A 119 0.09 2.29 -8.63
N LEU A 120 0.52 2.49 -9.87
CA LEU A 120 1.92 2.66 -10.22
C LEU A 120 2.33 4.11 -10.03
N HIS A 121 3.46 4.32 -9.38
CA HIS A 121 4.14 5.61 -9.23
C HIS A 121 5.49 5.55 -9.92
N THR A 122 5.80 6.54 -10.74
CA THR A 122 7.08 6.69 -11.44
C THR A 122 7.60 8.11 -11.35
N LEU A 123 8.89 8.29 -11.62
CA LEU A 123 9.50 9.60 -11.80
C LEU A 123 9.42 10.01 -13.28
N SER A 124 9.01 11.25 -13.53
CA SER A 124 9.06 11.86 -14.85
C SER A 124 9.97 13.09 -14.84
N CYS A 125 10.97 13.08 -15.71
CA CYS A 125 11.81 14.24 -15.96
C CYS A 125 11.11 15.15 -16.96
N LEU A 126 10.85 16.40 -16.56
CA LEU A 126 10.33 17.42 -17.47
C LEU A 126 11.50 18.26 -18.02
N PRO A 127 11.49 18.62 -19.33
CA PRO A 127 12.49 19.50 -19.90
C PRO A 127 12.66 20.78 -19.08
N GLY A 128 13.92 21.15 -18.78
CA GLY A 128 14.25 22.36 -18.01
C GLY A 128 14.08 22.26 -16.49
N ARG A 129 13.76 21.08 -15.93
CA ARG A 129 13.67 20.87 -14.47
C ARG A 129 14.66 19.80 -13.99
N THR A 130 15.49 20.15 -13.01
CA THR A 130 16.41 19.19 -12.35
C THR A 130 15.68 18.24 -11.40
N ARG A 131 14.60 18.70 -10.76
CA ARG A 131 13.75 17.89 -9.90
C ARG A 131 12.67 17.21 -10.75
N PRO A 132 12.57 15.86 -10.76
CA PRO A 132 11.50 15.18 -11.47
C PRO A 132 10.16 15.40 -10.78
N ASP A 133 9.08 15.30 -11.55
CA ASP A 133 7.73 15.20 -11.01
C ASP A 133 7.35 13.73 -10.81
N THR A 134 6.46 13.46 -9.85
CA THR A 134 5.92 12.10 -9.64
C THR A 134 4.68 11.91 -10.50
N GLN A 135 4.69 10.90 -11.37
CA GLN A 135 3.52 10.46 -12.12
C GLN A 135 2.88 9.27 -11.43
N SER A 136 1.55 9.19 -11.53
CA SER A 136 0.79 8.09 -10.97
C SER A 136 -0.24 7.58 -11.97
N LYS A 137 -0.34 6.26 -12.10
CA LYS A 137 -1.27 5.57 -12.97
C LYS A 137 -2.06 4.54 -12.18
N LEU A 138 -3.39 4.63 -12.25
CA LEU A 138 -4.27 3.60 -11.70
C LEU A 138 -4.09 2.31 -12.52
N ILE A 139 -3.79 1.21 -11.83
CA ILE A 139 -3.71 -0.14 -12.43
C ILE A 139 -5.03 -0.86 -12.22
N PHE A 140 -5.57 -0.80 -11.01
CA PHE A 140 -6.77 -1.52 -10.62
C PHE A 140 -7.53 -0.79 -9.52
N HIS A 141 -8.84 -0.83 -9.59
CA HIS A 141 -9.74 -0.37 -8.55
C HIS A 141 -10.87 -1.38 -8.41
N GLY A 142 -10.87 -2.10 -7.28
CA GLY A 142 -11.92 -3.02 -6.90
C GLY A 142 -12.82 -2.38 -5.86
N HIS A 143 -14.11 -2.33 -6.16
CA HIS A 143 -15.16 -1.82 -5.29
C HIS A 143 -16.01 -2.97 -4.76
N ASP A 144 -16.49 -2.85 -3.53
CA ASP A 144 -17.43 -3.79 -2.90
C ASP A 144 -16.97 -5.26 -2.98
N GLY A 145 -15.65 -5.49 -2.91
CA GLY A 145 -15.08 -6.83 -2.95
C GLY A 145 -15.42 -7.62 -1.71
N ILE A 146 -15.45 -8.95 -1.82
CA ILE A 146 -15.84 -9.83 -0.73
C ILE A 146 -14.68 -10.76 -0.37
N LEU A 147 -14.39 -10.84 0.94
CA LEU A 147 -13.52 -11.86 1.50
C LEU A 147 -14.32 -13.14 1.78
N PRO A 148 -13.90 -14.29 1.23
CA PRO A 148 -14.63 -15.53 1.36
C PRO A 148 -14.58 -16.10 2.78
N LEU A 149 -13.69 -15.60 3.64
CA LEU A 149 -13.46 -16.08 5.02
C LEU A 149 -13.31 -14.88 5.98
N ASP A 150 -13.65 -15.10 7.26
CA ASP A 150 -13.39 -14.12 8.33
C ASP A 150 -11.91 -14.18 8.76
N LEU A 151 -11.01 -13.80 7.87
CA LEU A 151 -9.58 -14.00 8.03
C LEU A 151 -8.99 -13.35 9.29
N TRP A 152 -9.65 -12.36 9.90
CA TRP A 152 -9.22 -11.73 11.15
C TRP A 152 -9.45 -12.60 12.39
N LYS A 153 -10.24 -13.68 12.30
CA LYS A 153 -10.43 -14.65 13.37
C LYS A 153 -9.19 -15.54 13.54
N GLN A 154 -9.04 -16.10 14.74
CA GLN A 154 -7.83 -16.83 15.14
C GLN A 154 -7.72 -18.20 14.44
N ASP A 155 -8.84 -18.89 14.25
CA ASP A 155 -8.98 -20.15 13.54
C ASP A 155 -8.59 -20.03 12.05
N GLN A 156 -8.73 -18.83 11.48
CA GLN A 156 -8.40 -18.54 10.08
C GLN A 156 -6.99 -17.97 9.88
N LYS A 157 -6.18 -17.87 10.95
CA LYS A 157 -4.86 -17.23 10.90
C LYS A 157 -3.91 -17.89 9.89
N ALA A 158 -3.97 -19.21 9.74
CA ALA A 158 -3.12 -19.97 8.82
C ALA A 158 -3.40 -19.67 7.33
N LEU A 159 -4.59 -19.13 7.00
CA LEU A 159 -4.99 -18.80 5.63
C LEU A 159 -4.69 -17.34 5.25
N ARG A 160 -4.19 -16.53 6.19
CA ARG A 160 -3.78 -15.16 5.88
C ARG A 160 -2.59 -15.19 4.93
N GLY A 161 -2.70 -14.45 3.81
CA GLY A 161 -1.65 -14.38 2.79
C GLY A 161 -1.81 -15.40 1.66
N SER A 162 -2.78 -16.31 1.74
CA SER A 162 -3.14 -17.21 0.63
C SER A 162 -4.45 -16.82 -0.06
N VAL A 163 -5.30 -16.05 0.62
CA VAL A 163 -6.63 -15.64 0.14
C VAL A 163 -6.59 -14.21 -0.41
N ALA A 164 -7.19 -14.02 -1.58
CA ALA A 164 -7.47 -12.72 -2.17
C ALA A 164 -8.99 -12.43 -2.11
N PRO A 165 -9.41 -11.16 -2.11
CA PRO A 165 -10.81 -10.80 -2.30
C PRO A 165 -11.30 -11.17 -3.70
N VAL A 166 -12.61 -11.37 -3.80
CA VAL A 166 -13.32 -11.52 -5.08
C VAL A 166 -14.07 -10.22 -5.35
N PHE A 167 -13.96 -9.71 -6.57
CA PHE A 167 -14.69 -8.54 -7.04
C PHE A 167 -15.62 -8.93 -8.17
N PHE A 168 -16.72 -8.20 -8.32
CA PHE A 168 -17.69 -8.42 -9.37
C PHE A 168 -17.89 -7.15 -10.21
N SER A 169 -18.16 -7.33 -11.49
CA SER A 169 -18.62 -6.25 -12.36
C SER A 169 -20.04 -5.86 -11.97
N ARG A 170 -20.54 -4.73 -12.49
CA ARG A 170 -21.95 -4.34 -12.29
C ARG A 170 -22.94 -5.39 -12.84
N ALA A 171 -22.50 -6.23 -13.77
CA ALA A 171 -23.29 -7.33 -14.34
C ALA A 171 -23.18 -8.64 -13.52
N GLY A 172 -22.38 -8.66 -12.44
CA GLY A 172 -22.21 -9.83 -11.59
C GLY A 172 -21.12 -10.80 -12.03
N GLU A 173 -20.32 -10.46 -13.03
CA GLU A 173 -19.21 -11.29 -13.50
C GLU A 173 -17.97 -11.10 -12.62
N THR A 174 -17.24 -12.17 -12.32
CA THR A 174 -16.00 -12.07 -11.56
C THR A 174 -14.96 -11.22 -12.29
N VAL A 175 -14.43 -10.21 -11.61
CA VAL A 175 -13.34 -9.37 -12.13
C VAL A 175 -12.01 -10.06 -11.89
N ILE A 176 -11.22 -10.20 -12.95
CA ILE A 176 -9.89 -10.79 -12.89
C ILE A 176 -8.92 -9.80 -12.23
N LEU A 177 -8.24 -10.25 -11.17
CA LEU A 177 -7.19 -9.49 -10.52
C LEU A 177 -5.96 -9.36 -11.45
N PRO A 178 -5.21 -8.25 -11.40
CA PRO A 178 -4.00 -8.12 -12.21
C PRO A 178 -2.95 -9.16 -11.81
N LYS A 179 -2.67 -10.11 -12.71
CA LYS A 179 -1.80 -11.27 -12.46
C LYS A 179 -0.46 -10.95 -11.79
N PRO A 180 0.31 -9.93 -12.22
CA PRO A 180 1.59 -9.62 -11.59
C PRO A 180 1.47 -9.31 -10.10
N PHE A 181 0.31 -8.78 -9.66
CA PHE A 181 0.09 -8.31 -8.31
C PHE A 181 -0.70 -9.30 -7.44
N GLU A 182 -1.04 -10.50 -7.91
CA GLU A 182 -1.85 -11.46 -7.13
C GLU A 182 -1.24 -11.80 -5.77
N GLY A 183 0.07 -12.09 -5.72
CA GLY A 183 0.78 -12.35 -4.46
C GLY A 183 0.74 -11.15 -3.52
N ALA A 184 0.95 -9.95 -4.06
CA ALA A 184 0.87 -8.70 -3.31
C ALA A 184 -0.56 -8.42 -2.80
N ILE A 185 -1.59 -8.73 -3.59
CA ILE A 185 -2.99 -8.58 -3.21
C ILE A 185 -3.34 -9.51 -2.05
N LYS A 186 -2.87 -10.76 -2.08
CA LYS A 186 -3.01 -11.68 -0.94
C LYS A 186 -2.26 -11.17 0.29
N GLY A 187 -1.07 -10.61 0.11
CA GLY A 187 -0.29 -10.00 1.18
C GLY A 187 -0.99 -8.82 1.85
N ILE A 188 -1.54 -7.87 1.07
CA ILE A 188 -2.27 -6.72 1.63
C ILE A 188 -3.59 -7.16 2.27
N THR A 189 -4.23 -8.20 1.72
CA THR A 189 -5.40 -8.85 2.34
C THR A 189 -5.07 -9.41 3.71
N ALA A 190 -3.91 -10.06 3.86
CA ALA A 190 -3.41 -10.51 5.15
C ALA A 190 -3.22 -9.34 6.14
N CYS A 191 -2.70 -8.21 5.66
CA CYS A 191 -2.45 -7.02 6.49
C CYS A 191 -3.74 -6.41 7.03
N VAL A 192 -4.76 -6.21 6.19
CA VAL A 192 -6.07 -5.69 6.63
C VAL A 192 -6.90 -6.69 7.46
N CYS A 193 -6.37 -7.90 7.63
CA CYS A 193 -6.91 -8.93 8.52
C CYS A 193 -6.00 -9.22 9.73
N CYS A 194 -4.85 -8.54 9.83
CA CYS A 194 -3.90 -8.74 10.92
C CYS A 194 -4.25 -7.83 12.11
N VAL A 195 -4.96 -8.39 13.09
CA VAL A 195 -5.38 -7.66 14.28
C VAL A 195 -4.16 -7.25 15.11
N GLY A 196 -4.02 -5.94 15.35
CA GLY A 196 -2.92 -5.39 16.13
C GLY A 196 -1.55 -5.57 15.46
N CYS A 197 -1.47 -5.34 14.15
CA CYS A 197 -0.28 -5.61 13.36
C CYS A 197 0.94 -4.77 13.80
N LYS A 198 2.14 -5.37 13.75
CA LYS A 198 3.44 -4.72 14.04
C LYS A 198 4.55 -5.11 13.06
N HIS A 199 4.23 -5.79 11.96
CA HIS A 199 5.24 -6.36 11.08
C HIS A 199 4.94 -6.07 9.61
N SER A 200 5.99 -6.11 8.80
CA SER A 200 5.85 -6.06 7.34
C SER A 200 5.15 -7.33 6.83
N HIS A 201 4.28 -7.19 5.84
CA HIS A 201 3.58 -8.28 5.19
C HIS A 201 4.14 -8.62 3.81
N LEU A 202 4.71 -7.65 3.09
CA LEU A 202 5.22 -7.88 1.73
C LEU A 202 6.69 -7.58 1.56
N GLY A 203 7.21 -6.55 2.23
CA GLY A 203 8.63 -6.23 2.09
C GLY A 203 9.53 -7.41 2.49
N VAL A 204 10.79 -7.38 2.06
CA VAL A 204 11.82 -8.36 2.44
C VAL A 204 13.09 -7.69 2.95
N ALA A 205 13.91 -8.45 3.69
CA ALA A 205 15.17 -7.96 4.22
C ALA A 205 16.22 -7.87 3.11
N ALA A 206 17.16 -6.93 3.23
CA ALA A 206 18.35 -6.99 2.40
C ALA A 206 19.10 -8.30 2.71
N GLY A 207 19.33 -9.12 1.68
CA GLY A 207 20.03 -10.41 1.82
C GLY A 207 19.14 -11.61 2.15
N SER A 208 17.82 -11.46 2.31
CA SER A 208 16.93 -12.63 2.33
C SER A 208 16.70 -13.10 0.88
N SER A 209 17.49 -14.06 0.42
CA SER A 209 17.13 -14.83 -0.76
C SER A 209 15.85 -15.61 -0.45
N THR A 210 14.81 -15.43 -1.26
CA THR A 210 13.65 -16.31 -1.27
C THR A 210 14.10 -17.66 -1.84
N THR A 211 14.73 -18.50 -1.03
CA THR A 211 14.92 -19.91 -1.37
C THR A 211 13.57 -20.60 -1.20
N GLY A 212 12.77 -20.53 -2.27
CA GLY A 212 11.60 -21.38 -2.42
C GLY A 212 12.02 -22.82 -2.75
N GLY A 213 11.58 -23.76 -1.92
CA GLY A 213 11.29 -25.15 -2.30
C GLY A 213 12.40 -26.19 -2.11
N LYS A 214 12.24 -27.07 -1.11
CA LYS A 214 11.61 -28.40 -1.28
C LYS A 214 11.61 -29.15 0.07
N GLY A 215 10.43 -29.56 0.51
CA GLY A 215 10.18 -30.69 1.41
C GLY A 215 9.18 -31.60 0.73
#